data_AF-A0A1H6FW44-F1
#
_entry.id   AF-A0A1H6FW44-F1
#
_cell.length_a   1.000
_cell.length_b   1.000
_cell.length_c   1.000
_cell.angle_alpha   90.00
_cell.angle_beta   90.00
_cell.angle_gamma   90.00
#
_symmetry.space_group_name_H-M   'P 1'
#
loop_
_entity.id
_entity.type
_entity.pdbx_description
1 polymer ?
#
loop_
_entity_poly.entity_id
_entity_poly.type
_entity_poly.pdbx_seq_one_letter_code
_entity_poly.pdbx_strand_id
1 'polypeptide(L)'
;MGLSSAGVGLALPTLWAVPIFICPSCGRRSAAAERTAGFSERPRGCAHCGSAFVFELLDDYYPAPNAAFFILDKEGRLLGTGRGARELTGLGDLEVIGRPVNEVLRLQYEDGQDPIATALEWGVRVLGRRVVVHAEGDQEEPATADVFPAYDDDGGALLVLTPRLER
;
A
#
# COMPACT_ATOMS: atom_id res chain seq x y z
N MET A 1 16.86 36.04 -49.34
CA MET A 1 17.63 35.06 -48.55
C MET A 1 17.80 35.65 -47.15
N GLY A 2 16.93 35.30 -46.21
CA GLY A 2 16.99 35.75 -44.82
C GLY A 2 16.61 34.57 -43.95
N LEU A 3 17.58 34.06 -43.19
CA LEU A 3 17.48 32.84 -42.40
C LEU A 3 16.50 33.06 -41.23
N SER A 4 15.45 32.24 -41.20
CA SER A 4 14.54 32.12 -40.07
C SER A 4 15.26 31.42 -38.92
N SER A 5 15.55 32.16 -37.83
CA SER A 5 16.08 31.59 -36.59
C SER A 5 14.94 30.94 -35.82
N ALA A 6 14.68 29.67 -36.10
CA ALA A 6 13.89 28.81 -35.21
C ALA A 6 14.69 28.60 -33.92
N GLY A 7 14.33 29.34 -32.87
CA GLY A 7 14.84 29.11 -31.53
C GLY A 7 14.45 27.71 -31.08
N VAL A 8 15.45 26.87 -30.89
CA VAL A 8 15.32 25.53 -30.31
C VAL A 8 14.77 25.71 -28.90
N GLY A 9 13.46 25.47 -28.75
CA GLY A 9 12.86 25.26 -27.43
C GLY A 9 13.51 24.01 -26.85
N LEU A 10 14.42 24.20 -25.91
CA LEU A 10 14.88 23.13 -25.03
C LEU A 10 13.63 22.58 -24.33
N ALA A 11 13.10 21.47 -24.84
CA ALA A 11 12.16 20.67 -24.10
C ALA A 11 12.87 20.25 -22.82
N LEU A 12 12.51 20.89 -21.71
CA LEU A 12 12.85 20.39 -20.38
C LEU A 12 12.48 18.90 -20.39
N PRO A 13 13.41 17.98 -20.08
CA PRO A 13 13.04 16.59 -19.95
C PRO A 13 11.90 16.56 -18.95
N THR A 14 10.73 16.12 -19.42
CA THR A 14 9.61 15.74 -18.55
C THR A 14 10.25 14.96 -17.42
N LEU A 15 10.10 15.47 -16.18
CA LEU A 15 10.44 14.75 -14.97
C LEU A 15 9.67 13.43 -15.04
N TRP A 16 10.27 12.41 -15.63
CA TRP A 16 9.73 11.08 -15.66
C TRP A 16 9.54 10.72 -14.20
N ALA A 17 8.28 10.57 -13.79
CA ALA A 17 7.92 10.20 -12.44
C ALA A 17 8.61 8.88 -12.14
N VAL A 18 9.71 8.93 -11.39
CA VAL A 18 10.42 7.73 -10.95
C VAL A 18 9.46 7.00 -10.03
N PRO A 19 9.06 5.75 -10.33
CA PRO A 19 8.16 4.99 -9.48
C PRO A 19 8.63 5.00 -8.02
N ILE A 20 7.70 5.32 -7.13
CA ILE A 20 7.93 5.30 -5.68
C ILE A 20 7.38 3.97 -5.16
N PHE A 21 8.17 3.28 -4.35
CA PHE A 21 7.78 2.02 -3.73
C PHE A 21 7.70 2.17 -2.22
N ILE A 22 6.82 1.41 -1.58
CA ILE A 22 6.74 1.26 -0.13
C ILE A 22 6.86 -0.22 0.27
N CYS A 23 7.72 -0.50 1.25
CA CYS A 23 7.82 -1.82 1.86
C CYS A 23 6.74 -1.97 2.93
N PRO A 24 5.79 -2.91 2.82
CA PRO A 24 4.78 -3.13 3.85
C PRO A 24 5.38 -3.61 5.18
N SER A 25 6.46 -4.38 5.14
CA SER A 25 7.08 -4.93 6.35
C SER A 25 7.78 -3.87 7.22
N CYS A 26 8.36 -2.81 6.65
CA CYS A 26 9.11 -1.80 7.42
C CYS A 26 8.70 -0.34 7.16
N GLY A 27 7.77 -0.07 6.25
CA GLY A 27 7.33 1.28 5.88
C GLY A 27 8.39 2.10 5.11
N ARG A 28 9.56 1.52 4.82
CA ARG A 28 10.63 2.19 4.05
C ARG A 28 10.13 2.47 2.64
N ARG A 29 10.33 3.69 2.20
CA ARG A 29 10.11 4.10 0.81
C ARG A 29 11.40 4.18 0.02
N SER A 30 11.30 3.92 -1.28
CA SER A 30 12.41 4.02 -2.20
C SER A 30 11.90 4.44 -3.59
N ALA A 31 12.68 5.27 -4.27
CA ALA A 31 12.49 5.53 -5.69
C ALA A 31 13.28 4.49 -6.50
N ALA A 32 12.72 3.98 -7.60
CA ALA A 32 13.51 3.25 -8.59
C ALA A 32 12.88 3.31 -9.98
N ALA A 33 13.71 3.15 -11.00
CA ALA A 33 13.29 3.14 -12.39
C ALA A 33 12.60 1.84 -12.82
N GLU A 34 12.79 0.73 -12.08
CA GLU A 34 12.37 -0.62 -12.49
C GLU A 34 11.62 -1.36 -11.36
N ARG A 35 10.66 -2.21 -11.76
CA ARG A 35 9.85 -3.07 -10.87
C ARG A 35 10.52 -4.40 -10.52
N THR A 36 11.56 -4.77 -11.27
CA THR A 36 12.26 -6.04 -11.11
C THR A 36 13.64 -5.85 -10.48
N ALA A 37 14.20 -6.94 -9.97
CA ALA A 37 15.54 -6.95 -9.42
C ALA A 37 16.59 -6.99 -10.56
N GLY A 38 17.03 -5.80 -10.99
CA GLY A 38 18.01 -5.64 -12.08
C GLY A 38 17.48 -6.21 -13.40
N PHE A 39 18.35 -6.83 -14.20
CA PHE A 39 17.99 -7.44 -15.49
C PHE A 39 17.30 -8.82 -15.38
N SER A 40 16.49 -9.04 -14.36
CA SER A 40 15.75 -10.30 -14.17
C SER A 40 14.23 -10.07 -14.17
N GLU A 41 13.46 -11.15 -14.30
CA GLU A 41 12.00 -11.14 -14.13
C GLU A 41 11.56 -11.22 -12.67
N ARG A 42 12.51 -11.30 -11.72
CA ARG A 42 12.16 -11.44 -10.30
C ARG A 42 11.57 -10.13 -9.78
N PRO A 43 10.42 -10.18 -9.08
CA PRO A 43 9.89 -9.02 -8.38
C PRO A 43 10.93 -8.42 -7.44
N ARG A 44 10.92 -7.09 -7.35
CA ARG A 44 11.83 -6.39 -6.45
C ARG A 44 11.42 -6.61 -4.99
N GLY A 45 12.41 -6.92 -4.15
CA GLY A 45 12.26 -6.89 -2.70
C GLY A 45 12.75 -5.59 -2.07
N CYS A 46 12.43 -5.39 -0.79
CA CYS A 46 12.92 -4.28 0.00
C CYS A 46 14.41 -4.46 0.34
N ALA A 47 15.27 -3.61 -0.23
CA ALA A 47 16.71 -3.60 0.05
C ALA A 47 17.09 -3.22 1.50
N HIS A 48 16.14 -2.71 2.30
CA HIS A 48 16.39 -2.30 3.68
C HIS A 48 16.18 -3.44 4.69
N CYS A 49 15.07 -4.19 4.59
CA CYS A 49 14.73 -5.25 5.55
C CYS A 49 14.66 -6.65 4.93
N GLY A 50 14.88 -6.79 3.62
CA GLY A 50 14.86 -8.08 2.93
C GLY A 50 13.47 -8.65 2.62
N SER A 51 12.39 -7.88 2.85
CA SER A 51 11.03 -8.32 2.49
C SER A 51 10.92 -8.57 0.99
N ALA A 52 10.24 -9.66 0.61
CA ALA A 52 9.99 -9.99 -0.79
C ALA A 52 8.93 -9.09 -1.46
N PHE A 53 8.12 -8.39 -0.66
CA PHE A 53 7.04 -7.55 -1.16
C PHE A 53 7.41 -6.06 -1.11
N VAL A 54 7.07 -5.34 -2.17
CA VAL A 54 7.03 -3.87 -2.21
C VAL A 54 5.85 -3.44 -3.07
N PHE A 55 5.18 -2.36 -2.69
CA PHE A 55 4.06 -1.83 -3.45
C PHE A 55 4.48 -0.56 -4.18
N GLU A 56 4.18 -0.47 -5.46
CA GLU A 56 4.33 0.77 -6.21
C GLU A 56 3.22 1.76 -5.85
N LEU A 57 3.61 3.01 -5.66
CA LEU A 57 2.77 4.14 -5.34
C LEU A 57 2.79 5.11 -6.52
N LEU A 58 1.62 5.40 -7.09
CA LEU A 58 1.49 6.37 -8.18
C LEU A 58 1.66 7.82 -7.71
N ASP A 59 1.50 8.08 -6.42
CA ASP A 59 1.69 9.38 -5.80
C ASP A 59 2.45 9.25 -4.48
N ASP A 60 2.99 10.38 -4.03
CA ASP A 60 3.83 10.44 -2.84
C ASP A 60 2.98 10.22 -1.58
N TYR A 61 3.06 9.03 -0.99
CA TYR A 61 2.33 8.64 0.21
C TYR A 61 3.27 8.52 1.42
N TYR A 62 2.93 9.19 2.53
CA TYR A 62 3.68 9.20 3.77
C TYR A 62 2.82 8.58 4.89
N PRO A 63 3.02 7.30 5.24
CA PRO A 63 2.27 6.67 6.31
C PRO A 63 2.58 7.32 7.66
N ALA A 64 1.59 7.36 8.55
CA ALA A 64 1.82 7.84 9.91
C ALA A 64 2.81 6.94 10.68
N PRO A 65 3.52 7.48 11.68
CA PRO A 65 4.46 6.68 12.49
C PRO A 65 3.82 5.50 13.21
N ASN A 66 2.52 5.51 13.49
CA ASN A 66 1.79 4.41 14.11
C ASN A 66 0.92 3.61 13.12
N ALA A 67 1.07 3.83 11.81
CA ALA A 67 0.30 3.10 10.81
C ALA A 67 0.68 1.61 10.76
N ALA A 68 -0.35 0.78 10.69
CA ALA A 68 -0.33 -0.67 10.56
C ALA A 68 -0.50 -1.10 9.09
N PHE A 69 0.26 -2.09 8.65
CA PHE A 69 0.30 -2.54 7.25
C PHE A 69 -0.20 -3.98 7.13
N PHE A 70 -1.04 -4.25 6.13
CA PHE A 70 -1.58 -5.57 5.83
C PHE A 70 -1.50 -5.82 4.33
N ILE A 71 -0.94 -6.96 3.96
CA ILE A 71 -0.77 -7.37 2.56
C ILE A 71 -1.91 -8.33 2.23
N LEU A 72 -2.64 -8.04 1.15
CA LEU A 72 -3.79 -8.81 0.70
C LEU A 72 -3.51 -9.42 -0.68
N ASP A 73 -3.96 -10.64 -0.90
CA ASP A 73 -4.07 -11.21 -2.25
C ASP A 73 -5.26 -10.62 -3.02
N LYS A 74 -5.42 -11.02 -4.28
CA LYS A 74 -6.49 -10.57 -5.17
C LYS A 74 -7.90 -10.98 -4.72
N GLU A 75 -8.01 -11.97 -3.83
CA GLU A 75 -9.26 -12.38 -3.19
C GLU A 75 -9.50 -11.69 -1.83
N GLY A 76 -8.63 -10.77 -1.41
CA GLY A 76 -8.76 -10.04 -0.15
C GLY A 76 -8.36 -10.86 1.09
N ARG A 77 -7.54 -11.90 0.93
CA ARG A 77 -6.99 -12.70 2.04
C ARG A 77 -5.63 -12.18 2.44
N LEU A 78 -5.29 -12.30 3.72
CA LEU A 78 -4.02 -11.84 4.26
C LEU A 78 -2.86 -12.71 3.76
N LEU A 79 -1.88 -12.09 3.11
CA LEU A 79 -0.58 -12.69 2.77
C LEU A 79 0.48 -12.42 3.83
N GLY A 80 0.27 -11.39 4.65
CA GLY A 80 1.16 -11.05 5.74
C GLY A 80 0.74 -9.77 6.42
N THR A 81 1.32 -9.55 7.59
CA THR A 81 1.22 -8.32 8.36
C THR A 81 2.57 -7.63 8.37
N GLY A 82 2.54 -6.30 8.42
CA GLY A 82 3.73 -5.48 8.35
C GLY A 82 3.93 -4.69 9.62
N ARG A 83 4.67 -3.60 9.45
CA ARG A 83 4.88 -2.59 10.49
C ARG A 83 3.55 -2.21 11.15
N GLY A 84 3.52 -2.14 12.48
CA GLY A 84 2.38 -1.62 13.26
C GLY A 84 1.18 -2.57 13.41
N ALA A 85 1.15 -3.69 12.69
CA ALA A 85 -0.02 -4.59 12.69
C ALA A 85 -0.25 -5.29 14.03
N ARG A 86 0.83 -5.78 14.66
CA ARG A 86 0.77 -6.42 15.98
C ARG A 86 0.39 -5.42 17.06
N GLU A 87 0.90 -4.20 16.98
CA GLU A 87 0.57 -3.13 17.92
C GLU A 87 -0.90 -2.71 17.83
N LEU A 88 -1.48 -2.71 16.62
CA LEU A 88 -2.88 -2.36 16.40
C LEU A 88 -3.86 -3.50 16.74
N THR A 89 -3.51 -4.73 16.38
CA THR A 89 -4.48 -5.85 16.38
C THR A 89 -4.16 -6.95 17.38
N GLY A 90 -2.94 -6.98 17.93
CA GLY A 90 -2.40 -8.09 18.70
C GLY A 90 -1.94 -9.29 17.86
N LEU A 91 -2.24 -9.31 16.56
CA LEU A 91 -2.02 -10.47 15.67
C LEU A 91 -0.62 -10.44 15.03
N GLY A 92 -0.04 -11.62 14.84
CA GLY A 92 1.16 -11.84 14.03
C GLY A 92 0.88 -12.56 12.70
N ASP A 93 1.88 -12.59 11.82
CA ASP A 93 1.77 -13.16 10.46
C ASP A 93 1.19 -14.58 10.42
N LEU A 94 1.76 -15.49 11.20
CA LEU A 94 1.39 -16.91 11.18
C LEU A 94 -0.06 -17.17 11.61
N GLU A 95 -0.68 -16.24 12.32
CA GLU A 95 -2.05 -16.36 12.85
C GLU A 95 -3.10 -15.96 11.81
N VAL A 96 -2.71 -15.20 10.78
CA VAL A 96 -3.65 -14.55 9.86
C VAL A 96 -3.52 -14.95 8.40
N ILE A 97 -2.38 -15.53 8.00
CA ILE A 97 -2.12 -15.87 6.59
C ILE A 97 -3.23 -16.77 6.00
N GLY A 98 -3.70 -16.42 4.80
CA GLY A 98 -4.73 -17.12 4.02
C GLY A 98 -6.17 -16.82 4.45
N ARG A 99 -6.36 -16.10 5.55
CA ARG A 99 -7.69 -15.76 6.09
C ARG A 99 -8.24 -14.48 5.45
N PRO A 100 -9.54 -14.37 5.20
CA PRO A 100 -10.16 -13.15 4.68
C PRO A 100 -9.94 -11.97 5.64
N VAL A 101 -9.52 -10.82 5.12
CA VAL A 101 -9.25 -9.62 5.95
C VAL A 101 -10.48 -9.17 6.74
N ASN A 102 -11.67 -9.29 6.16
CA ASN A 102 -12.94 -8.94 6.80
C ASN A 102 -13.31 -9.88 7.95
N GLU A 103 -12.80 -11.12 7.97
CA GLU A 103 -12.99 -12.04 9.09
C GLU A 103 -11.99 -11.78 10.21
N VAL A 104 -10.74 -11.46 9.85
CA VAL A 104 -9.64 -11.26 10.81
C VAL A 104 -9.73 -9.91 11.50
N LEU A 105 -9.97 -8.85 10.74
CA LEU A 105 -9.97 -7.46 11.23
C LEU A 105 -11.38 -6.93 11.49
N ARG A 106 -12.43 -7.61 10.98
CA ARG A 106 -13.85 -7.24 11.10
C ARG A 106 -14.06 -5.74 10.92
N LEU A 107 -13.57 -5.22 9.80
CA LEU A 107 -13.55 -3.79 9.48
C LEU A 107 -14.97 -3.24 9.32
N GLN A 108 -15.29 -2.19 10.08
CA GLN A 108 -16.58 -1.49 9.99
C GLN A 108 -16.37 -0.05 9.49
N TYR A 109 -16.68 0.20 8.23
CA TYR A 109 -16.53 1.51 7.61
C TYR A 109 -17.72 2.42 7.94
N GLU A 110 -17.47 3.70 8.26
CA GLU A 110 -18.52 4.65 8.67
C GLU A 110 -19.60 4.85 7.60
N ASP A 111 -19.27 4.71 6.31
CA ASP A 111 -20.21 4.88 5.19
C ASP A 111 -20.75 3.57 4.61
N GLY A 112 -20.45 2.44 5.25
CA GLY A 112 -20.91 1.11 4.84
C GLY A 112 -20.38 0.63 3.49
N GLN A 113 -19.39 1.30 2.91
CA GLN A 113 -18.74 0.87 1.67
C GLN A 113 -17.64 -0.16 1.95
N ASP A 114 -17.18 -0.84 0.91
CA ASP A 114 -16.01 -1.73 0.96
C ASP A 114 -14.87 -1.15 0.10
N PRO A 115 -13.97 -0.35 0.71
CA PRO A 115 -12.79 0.19 0.05
C PRO A 115 -11.83 -0.88 -0.49
N ILE A 116 -11.78 -2.06 0.13
CA ILE A 116 -10.89 -3.14 -0.27
C ILE A 116 -11.42 -3.77 -1.56
N ALA A 117 -12.71 -4.12 -1.59
CA ALA A 117 -13.36 -4.60 -2.80
C ALA A 117 -13.24 -3.59 -3.94
N THR A 118 -13.44 -2.30 -3.65
CA THR A 118 -13.30 -1.22 -4.65
C THR A 118 -11.89 -1.18 -5.25
N ALA A 119 -10.85 -1.27 -4.40
CA ALA A 119 -9.47 -1.23 -4.87
C ALA A 119 -9.10 -2.47 -5.69
N LEU A 120 -9.54 -3.66 -5.25
CA LEU A 120 -9.29 -4.93 -5.93
C LEU A 120 -10.02 -5.03 -7.28
N GLU A 121 -11.26 -4.56 -7.35
CA GLU A 121 -12.07 -4.64 -8.58
C GLU A 121 -11.60 -3.64 -9.64
N TRP A 122 -11.33 -2.39 -9.23
CA TRP A 122 -11.09 -1.30 -10.19
C TRP A 122 -9.61 -0.93 -10.35
N GLY A 123 -8.72 -1.50 -9.54
CA GLY A 123 -7.30 -1.15 -9.55
C GLY A 123 -7.06 0.32 -9.17
N VAL A 124 -7.94 0.90 -8.35
CA VAL A 124 -7.85 2.29 -7.88
C VAL A 124 -7.46 2.35 -6.41
N ARG A 125 -6.66 3.35 -6.03
CA ARG A 125 -6.44 3.62 -4.61
C ARG A 125 -7.68 4.22 -3.97
N VAL A 126 -7.89 3.91 -2.70
CA VAL A 126 -8.99 4.45 -1.89
C VAL A 126 -8.41 4.96 -0.58
N LEU A 127 -8.54 6.27 -0.30
CA LEU A 127 -7.85 6.92 0.81
C LEU A 127 -8.82 7.53 1.83
N GLY A 128 -8.33 7.71 3.06
CA GLY A 128 -9.00 8.51 4.09
C GLY A 128 -10.31 7.90 4.60
N ARG A 129 -10.47 6.58 4.49
CA ARG A 129 -11.73 5.90 4.84
C ARG A 129 -11.79 5.68 6.34
N ARG A 130 -12.76 6.26 7.03
CA ARG A 130 -12.92 6.05 8.47
C ARG A 130 -13.47 4.65 8.72
N VAL A 131 -12.83 3.94 9.63
CA VAL A 131 -13.12 2.53 9.93
C VAL A 131 -12.92 2.27 11.42
N VAL A 132 -13.70 1.34 11.97
CA VAL A 132 -13.42 0.74 13.28
C VAL A 132 -12.90 -0.67 13.04
N VAL A 133 -11.76 -0.98 13.67
CA VAL A 133 -11.13 -2.30 13.61
C VAL A 133 -11.60 -3.11 14.80
N HIS A 134 -12.11 -4.32 14.56
CA HIS A 134 -12.51 -5.26 15.60
C HIS A 134 -11.71 -6.55 15.38
N ALA A 135 -10.39 -6.50 15.55
CA ALA A 135 -9.55 -7.70 15.42
C ALA A 135 -9.97 -8.80 16.42
N GLU A 136 -9.33 -9.97 16.43
CA GLU A 136 -9.73 -11.08 17.32
C GLU A 136 -9.63 -10.77 18.83
N GLY A 137 -9.06 -9.63 19.22
CA GLY A 137 -9.16 -9.08 20.58
C GLY A 137 -10.51 -8.40 20.87
N ASP A 138 -10.78 -8.15 22.16
CA ASP A 138 -12.01 -7.49 22.61
C ASP A 138 -12.00 -5.95 22.44
N GLN A 139 -10.97 -5.38 21.81
CA GLN A 139 -10.79 -3.93 21.71
C GLN A 139 -11.17 -3.41 20.32
N GLU A 140 -12.07 -2.43 20.32
CA GLU A 140 -12.44 -1.66 19.13
C GLU A 140 -11.44 -0.53 18.94
N GLU A 141 -10.81 -0.46 17.77
CA GLU A 141 -9.78 0.53 17.48
C GLU A 141 -10.20 1.42 16.30
N PRO A 142 -10.62 2.67 16.55
CA PRO A 142 -10.90 3.63 15.50
C PRO A 142 -9.65 3.91 14.66
N ALA A 143 -9.78 3.87 13.33
CA ALA A 143 -8.68 4.06 12.41
C ALA A 143 -9.09 4.83 11.14
N THR A 144 -8.08 5.22 10.37
CA THR A 144 -8.22 5.63 8.97
C THR A 144 -7.61 4.54 8.11
N ALA A 145 -8.36 4.08 7.11
CA ALA A 145 -7.92 3.11 6.12
C ALA A 145 -7.57 3.78 4.80
N ASP A 146 -6.38 3.44 4.32
CA ASP A 146 -5.88 3.73 2.99
C ASP A 146 -5.59 2.39 2.29
N VAL A 147 -6.10 2.21 1.07
CA VAL A 147 -5.97 0.98 0.29
C VAL A 147 -5.26 1.28 -1.02
N PHE A 148 -4.18 0.56 -1.28
CA PHE A 148 -3.37 0.69 -2.48
C PHE A 148 -3.37 -0.63 -3.26
N PRO A 149 -3.88 -0.68 -4.49
CA PRO A 149 -3.81 -1.91 -5.30
C PRO A 149 -2.35 -2.21 -5.67
N ALA A 150 -2.02 -3.49 -5.81
CA ALA A 150 -0.78 -3.91 -6.46
C ALA A 150 -0.88 -3.67 -7.97
N TYR A 151 0.21 -3.21 -8.59
CA TYR A 151 0.30 -2.97 -10.04
C TYR A 151 1.21 -3.98 -10.75
N ASP A 152 1.35 -5.17 -10.17
CA ASP A 152 2.03 -6.32 -10.74
C ASP A 152 1.02 -7.38 -11.21
N ASP A 153 1.52 -8.50 -11.74
CA ASP A 153 0.69 -9.57 -12.29
C ASP A 153 0.01 -10.43 -11.20
N ASP A 154 0.49 -10.37 -9.95
CA ASP A 154 -0.09 -11.11 -8.83
C ASP A 154 -1.38 -10.44 -8.33
N GLY A 155 -1.43 -9.11 -8.43
CA GLY A 155 -2.56 -8.30 -7.97
C GLY A 155 -2.65 -8.24 -6.44
N GLY A 156 -3.84 -7.99 -5.92
CA GLY A 156 -4.05 -7.78 -4.49
C GLY A 156 -3.91 -6.32 -4.06
N ALA A 157 -3.73 -6.11 -2.76
CA ALA A 157 -3.74 -4.77 -2.20
C ALA A 157 -2.91 -4.64 -0.93
N LEU A 158 -2.38 -3.45 -0.71
CA LEU A 158 -1.86 -3.01 0.58
C LEU A 158 -2.95 -2.22 1.30
N LEU A 159 -3.40 -2.74 2.45
CA LEU A 159 -4.23 -2.03 3.40
C LEU A 159 -3.32 -1.38 4.46
N VAL A 160 -3.47 -0.07 4.64
CA VAL A 160 -2.82 0.69 5.70
C VAL A 160 -3.87 1.23 6.66
N LEU A 161 -3.74 0.88 7.94
CA LEU A 161 -4.62 1.33 9.02
C LEU A 161 -3.87 2.26 9.95
N THR A 162 -4.29 3.53 10.03
CA THR A 162 -3.71 4.51 10.94
C THR A 162 -4.64 4.72 12.13
N PRO A 163 -4.25 4.33 13.36
CA PRO A 163 -5.06 4.54 14.55
C PRO A 163 -5.40 6.02 14.73
N ARG A 164 -6.66 6.31 15.02
CA ARG A 164 -7.15 7.65 15.33
C ARG A 164 -7.13 7.81 16.84
N LEU A 165 -6.31 8.73 17.33
CA LEU A 165 -6.38 9.16 18.73
C LEU A 165 -7.70 9.92 18.91
N GLU A 166 -8.69 9.27 19.52
CA GLU A 166 -9.86 9.98 20.02
C GLU A 166 -9.39 10.85 21.21
N ARG A 167 -9.63 12.17 21.11
CA ARG A 167 -9.41 13.13 22.18
C ARG A 167 -10.72 13.40 22.90
#